data_AF-A0A233SGC1-F1
#
_entry.id   AF-A0A233SGC1-F1
#
_cell.length_a   1.000
_cell.length_b   1.000
_cell.length_c   1.000
_cell.angle_alpha   90.00
_cell.angle_beta   90.00
_cell.angle_gamma   90.00
#
_symmetry.space_group_name_H-M   'P 1'
#
loop_
_entity.id
_entity.type
_entity.pdbx_description
1 polymer ?
#
loop_
_entity_poly.entity_id
_entity_poly.type
_entity_poly.pdbx_seq_one_letter_code
_entity_poly.pdbx_strand_id
1 'polypeptide(L)'
;MGASAERGAEYTGRYVVLLDQADPERGLNALRSTAGVAAVERVRGAEPESAAEMLARPGTSVLFDELAVAVVDAQPDQRHALVTTAEAEPTIIAAEPERVVYATVITEARQAVTGFFPAYRSDERELQRFTQTQVASQLGPSWDETTTTWGLQAIRANLSGQTGRGVKVAVLDTGVDTDHPDLTRSLEETASFVLGQTVEDGKGHGTHCIGTVAGPARPAQGPRYGVATEARVLAGKVLDNTGTGTDGQILAGIAWAVSHGARVISMSFGAPVDPGELFPQTYEQVAQRALQKGTLMVAAAGNESHRPGFVAAVDRPANCPSILAVAAVDRAMATAWFSCGAINGQGGEIDIAAPGVDVISAVPNGGLGIKSGTSMATPHVAGTAALIAQAHPEASATDLGNRLRSAASPLSQGADEVGAGLLQAP
;
A
#
# COMPACT_ATOMS: atom_id res chain seq x y z
N MET A 1 23.16 8.39 14.80
CA MET A 1 23.15 6.91 14.80
C MET A 1 21.90 6.46 15.52
N GLY A 2 20.81 6.23 14.78
CA GLY A 2 19.71 5.39 15.23
C GLY A 2 19.69 4.24 14.24
N ALA A 3 20.22 3.08 14.64
CA ALA A 3 20.00 1.87 13.88
C ALA A 3 18.49 1.65 13.90
N SER A 4 17.86 1.70 12.72
CA SER A 4 16.61 0.99 12.50
C SER A 4 16.95 -0.47 12.79
N ALA A 5 16.71 -0.93 14.01
CA ALA A 5 16.80 -2.34 14.33
C ALA A 5 15.93 -3.06 13.31
N GLU A 6 16.51 -4.02 12.59
CA GLU A 6 15.79 -4.95 11.72
C GLU A 6 14.60 -5.48 12.52
N ARG A 7 13.40 -4.96 12.24
CA ARG A 7 12.18 -5.47 12.87
C ARG A 7 11.89 -6.78 12.17
N GLY A 8 12.27 -7.89 12.82
CA GLY A 8 11.78 -9.19 12.41
C GLY A 8 10.25 -9.25 12.47
N ALA A 9 9.67 -10.23 11.79
CA ALA A 9 8.21 -10.39 11.77
C ALA A 9 7.62 -10.49 13.19
N GLU A 10 6.65 -9.63 13.50
CA GLU A 10 5.89 -9.65 14.76
C GLU A 10 4.54 -10.34 14.53
N TYR A 11 4.14 -11.20 15.47
CA TYR A 11 2.95 -12.04 15.36
C TYR A 11 2.01 -11.81 16.54
N THR A 12 0.70 -11.83 16.29
CA THR A 12 -0.31 -11.63 17.34
C THR A 12 -0.57 -12.87 18.19
N GLY A 13 -0.20 -14.05 17.65
CA GLY A 13 -0.52 -15.35 18.21
C GLY A 13 -1.81 -15.99 17.68
N ARG A 14 -2.58 -15.28 16.84
CA ARG A 14 -3.72 -15.80 16.08
C ARG A 14 -3.28 -16.33 14.71
N TYR A 15 -4.21 -16.95 13.98
CA TYR A 15 -3.98 -17.47 12.63
C TYR A 15 -4.97 -16.85 11.64
N VAL A 16 -4.49 -16.57 10.43
CA VAL A 16 -5.32 -16.30 9.26
C VAL A 16 -5.50 -17.61 8.51
N VAL A 17 -6.74 -18.08 8.44
CA VAL A 17 -7.13 -19.33 7.77
C VAL A 17 -7.91 -19.00 6.51
N LEU A 18 -7.36 -19.43 5.38
CA LEU A 18 -8.01 -19.35 4.09
C LEU A 18 -8.86 -20.59 3.84
N LEU A 19 -10.13 -20.38 3.50
CA LEU A 19 -11.09 -21.45 3.24
C LEU A 19 -11.44 -21.51 1.75
N ASP A 20 -11.87 -22.69 1.31
CA ASP A 20 -12.54 -22.86 0.03
C ASP A 20 -13.85 -22.06 0.00
N GLN A 21 -14.08 -21.30 -1.07
CA GLN A 21 -15.31 -20.52 -1.24
C GLN A 21 -16.54 -21.41 -1.47
N ALA A 22 -16.34 -22.62 -1.99
CA ALA A 22 -17.43 -23.54 -2.28
C ALA A 22 -18.02 -24.17 -1.02
N ASP A 23 -17.17 -24.43 -0.01
CA ASP A 23 -17.59 -25.09 1.24
C ASP A 23 -16.76 -24.61 2.45
N PRO A 24 -16.89 -23.33 2.86
CA PRO A 24 -16.13 -22.80 3.99
C PRO A 24 -16.56 -23.44 5.33
N GLU A 25 -17.80 -23.92 5.44
CA GLU A 25 -18.32 -24.54 6.65
C GLU A 25 -17.63 -25.86 6.97
N ARG A 26 -17.31 -26.66 5.95
CA ARG A 26 -16.58 -27.91 6.16
C ARG A 26 -15.21 -27.66 6.80
N GLY A 27 -14.45 -26.69 6.30
CA GLY A 27 -13.14 -26.33 6.85
C GLY A 27 -13.25 -25.83 8.30
N LEU A 28 -14.23 -24.97 8.58
CA LEU A 28 -14.48 -24.48 9.94
C LEU A 28 -14.91 -25.60 10.90
N ASN A 29 -15.74 -26.53 10.44
CA ASN A 29 -16.17 -27.67 11.24
C ASN A 29 -14.99 -28.60 11.56
N ALA A 30 -14.06 -28.81 10.61
CA ALA A 30 -12.84 -29.56 10.85
C ALA A 30 -11.95 -28.89 11.91
N LEU A 31 -11.79 -27.56 11.86
CA LEU A 31 -11.05 -26.82 12.89
C LEU A 31 -11.69 -26.92 14.27
N ARG A 32 -13.02 -26.86 14.35
CA ARG A 32 -13.76 -27.03 15.61
C ARG A 32 -13.62 -28.44 16.16
N SER A 33 -13.79 -29.46 15.32
CA SER A 33 -13.80 -30.86 15.76
C SER A 33 -12.42 -31.40 16.11
N THR A 34 -11.39 -30.98 15.36
CA THR A 34 -10.06 -31.60 15.41
C THR A 34 -9.05 -30.73 16.15
N ALA A 35 -9.10 -29.41 15.95
CA ALA A 35 -8.20 -28.47 16.62
C ALA A 35 -8.81 -27.81 17.87
N GLY A 36 -10.10 -28.06 18.15
CA GLY A 36 -10.79 -27.48 19.30
C GLY A 36 -10.97 -25.96 19.21
N VAL A 37 -10.91 -25.40 18.00
CA VAL A 37 -11.09 -23.97 17.77
C VAL A 37 -12.50 -23.57 18.18
N ALA A 38 -12.62 -22.41 18.83
CA ALA A 38 -13.90 -21.89 19.31
C ALA A 38 -14.90 -21.60 18.17
N ALA A 39 -16.13 -21.27 18.54
CA ALA A 39 -17.14 -20.87 17.57
C ALA A 39 -16.64 -19.67 16.74
N VAL A 40 -17.00 -19.69 15.45
CA VAL A 40 -16.59 -18.68 14.47
C VAL A 40 -17.80 -17.82 14.21
N GLU A 41 -17.71 -16.55 14.56
CA GLU A 41 -18.71 -15.56 14.25
C GLU A 41 -18.51 -15.08 12.80
N ARG A 42 -19.62 -14.80 12.10
CA ARG A 42 -19.59 -14.44 10.68
C ARG A 42 -19.84 -12.96 10.49
N VAL A 43 -19.08 -12.37 9.58
CA VAL A 43 -19.21 -10.99 9.17
C VAL A 43 -19.53 -10.97 7.68
N ARG A 44 -20.67 -10.38 7.33
CA ARG A 44 -21.10 -10.08 5.96
C ARG A 44 -21.11 -8.58 5.77
N GLY A 45 -20.63 -8.12 4.61
CA GLY A 45 -20.49 -6.71 4.28
C GLY A 45 -19.45 -5.96 5.09
N ALA A 46 -18.79 -6.61 6.06
CA ALA A 46 -17.85 -6.01 7.03
C ALA A 46 -18.34 -4.69 7.63
N GLU A 47 -19.46 -4.76 8.37
CA GLU A 47 -19.90 -3.66 9.24
C GLU A 47 -18.77 -3.29 10.22
N PRO A 48 -18.23 -2.05 10.16
CA PRO A 48 -16.97 -1.72 10.80
C PRO A 48 -16.95 -1.92 12.33
N GLU A 49 -18.00 -1.44 13.01
CA GLU A 49 -18.12 -1.57 14.48
C GLU A 49 -18.18 -3.03 14.92
N SER A 50 -18.96 -3.85 14.20
CA SER A 50 -19.07 -5.28 14.47
C SER A 50 -17.72 -5.98 14.27
N ALA A 51 -17.03 -5.72 13.15
CA ALA A 51 -15.77 -6.36 12.85
C ALA A 51 -14.67 -6.01 13.87
N ALA A 52 -14.54 -4.73 14.25
CA ALA A 52 -13.54 -4.29 15.23
C ALA A 52 -13.78 -4.89 16.63
N GLU A 53 -15.04 -4.93 17.08
CA GLU A 53 -15.39 -5.54 18.36
C GLU A 53 -15.15 -7.06 18.35
N MET A 54 -15.59 -7.76 17.30
CA MET A 54 -15.47 -9.21 17.21
C MET A 54 -14.01 -9.65 17.16
N LEU A 55 -13.16 -8.96 16.38
CA LEU A 55 -11.73 -9.25 16.31
C LEU A 55 -11.01 -9.02 17.66
N ALA A 56 -11.52 -8.15 18.52
CA ALA A 56 -10.89 -7.86 19.80
C ALA A 56 -11.36 -8.77 20.94
N ARG A 57 -12.43 -9.56 20.74
CA ARG A 57 -12.96 -10.49 21.76
C ARG A 57 -12.02 -11.71 21.89
N PRO A 58 -11.42 -11.94 23.07
CA PRO A 58 -10.58 -13.13 23.29
C PRO A 58 -11.37 -14.42 23.05
N GLY A 59 -10.74 -15.41 22.43
CA GLY A 59 -11.37 -16.70 22.11
C GLY A 59 -12.43 -16.64 21.01
N THR A 60 -12.58 -15.51 20.31
CA THR A 60 -13.52 -15.36 19.19
C THR A 60 -12.77 -15.50 17.87
N SER A 61 -13.26 -16.40 17.01
CA SER A 61 -12.80 -16.48 15.62
C SER A 61 -13.80 -15.74 14.72
N VAL A 62 -13.31 -15.05 13.69
CA VAL A 62 -14.13 -14.22 12.80
C VAL A 62 -13.97 -14.66 11.36
N LEU A 63 -15.06 -14.99 10.67
CA LEU A 63 -15.09 -15.29 9.24
C LEU A 63 -15.58 -14.08 8.45
N PHE A 64 -14.79 -13.64 7.46
CA PHE A 64 -15.20 -12.68 6.44
C PHE A 64 -15.77 -13.44 5.23
N ASP A 65 -17.10 -13.45 5.09
CA ASP A 65 -17.79 -14.26 4.06
C ASP A 65 -17.40 -13.83 2.62
N GLU A 66 -17.22 -12.52 2.40
CA GLU A 66 -16.87 -11.95 1.08
C GLU A 66 -15.54 -12.48 0.55
N LEU A 67 -14.62 -12.75 1.48
CA LEU A 67 -13.26 -13.16 1.21
C LEU A 67 -13.01 -14.63 1.52
N ALA A 68 -13.96 -15.36 2.14
CA ALA A 68 -13.78 -16.71 2.69
C ALA A 68 -12.42 -16.90 3.41
N VAL A 69 -12.14 -15.96 4.33
CA VAL A 69 -10.97 -15.97 5.20
C VAL A 69 -11.44 -15.79 6.64
N ALA A 70 -10.88 -16.61 7.54
CA ALA A 70 -11.15 -16.53 8.96
C ALA A 70 -9.90 -16.10 9.75
N VAL A 71 -10.08 -15.21 10.72
CA VAL A 71 -9.09 -14.94 11.76
C VAL A 71 -9.44 -15.82 12.95
N VAL A 72 -8.55 -16.74 13.28
CA VAL A 72 -8.75 -17.79 14.28
C VAL A 72 -7.87 -17.55 15.49
N ASP A 73 -8.51 -17.43 16.66
CA ASP A 73 -7.80 -17.45 17.94
C ASP A 73 -7.56 -18.91 18.36
N ALA A 74 -6.28 -19.31 18.41
CA ALA A 74 -5.85 -20.65 18.76
C ALA A 74 -4.91 -20.60 19.96
N GLN A 75 -5.31 -21.26 21.05
CA GLN A 75 -4.49 -21.38 22.25
C GLN A 75 -3.18 -22.12 21.93
N PRO A 76 -2.08 -21.88 22.67
CA PRO A 76 -0.77 -22.44 22.36
C PRO A 76 -0.75 -23.97 22.16
N ASP A 77 -1.57 -24.69 22.91
CA ASP A 77 -1.75 -26.14 22.83
C ASP A 77 -2.58 -26.61 21.62
N GLN A 78 -3.39 -25.72 21.03
CA GLN A 78 -4.22 -25.99 19.85
C GLN A 78 -3.48 -25.77 18.52
N ARG A 79 -2.40 -24.98 18.52
CA ARG A 79 -1.72 -24.54 17.28
C ARG A 79 -1.21 -25.69 16.42
N HIS A 80 -0.65 -26.71 17.04
CA HIS A 80 -0.18 -27.89 16.29
C HIS A 80 -1.34 -28.62 15.62
N ALA A 81 -2.44 -28.82 16.35
CA ALA A 81 -3.64 -29.45 15.81
C ALA A 81 -4.28 -28.62 14.70
N LEU A 82 -4.26 -27.28 14.80
CA LEU A 82 -4.73 -26.37 13.76
C LEU A 82 -3.95 -26.56 12.45
N VAL A 83 -2.61 -26.54 12.53
CA VAL A 83 -1.76 -26.70 11.35
C VAL A 83 -1.94 -28.08 10.73
N THR A 84 -1.91 -29.15 11.53
CA THR A 84 -2.12 -30.52 11.03
C THR A 84 -3.52 -30.72 10.43
N THR A 85 -4.55 -30.07 11.00
CA THR A 85 -5.91 -30.10 10.43
C THR A 85 -5.94 -29.36 9.09
N ALA A 86 -5.30 -28.20 8.99
CA ALA A 86 -5.20 -27.43 7.76
C ALA A 86 -4.50 -28.21 6.64
N GLU A 87 -3.47 -28.98 6.96
CA GLU A 87 -2.77 -29.84 6.00
C GLU A 87 -3.61 -31.06 5.55
N ALA A 88 -4.51 -31.54 6.41
CA ALA A 88 -5.30 -32.76 6.16
C ALA A 88 -6.69 -32.50 5.55
N GLU A 89 -7.27 -31.32 5.77
CA GLU A 89 -8.62 -30.97 5.30
C GLU A 89 -8.55 -30.12 4.01
N PRO A 90 -8.94 -30.66 2.84
CA PRO A 90 -8.80 -29.97 1.56
C PRO A 90 -9.57 -28.64 1.43
N THR A 91 -10.60 -28.42 2.26
CA THR A 91 -11.34 -27.15 2.29
C THR A 91 -10.63 -26.03 3.05
N ILE A 92 -9.50 -26.32 3.71
CA ILE A 92 -8.59 -25.33 4.27
C ILE A 92 -7.42 -25.18 3.29
N ILE A 93 -7.37 -24.04 2.59
CA ILE A 93 -6.37 -23.81 1.53
C ILE A 93 -5.02 -23.41 2.15
N ALA A 94 -5.06 -22.60 3.21
CA ALA A 94 -3.86 -22.15 3.92
C ALA A 94 -4.20 -21.78 5.36
N ALA A 95 -3.23 -21.94 6.26
CA ALA A 95 -3.32 -21.44 7.63
C ALA A 95 -1.97 -20.81 8.01
N GLU A 96 -1.96 -19.50 8.21
CA GLU A 96 -0.75 -18.72 8.39
C GLU A 96 -0.82 -17.94 9.72
N PRO A 97 0.28 -17.80 10.46
CA PRO A 97 0.30 -16.94 11.63
C PRO A 97 -0.03 -15.48 11.26
N GLU A 98 -0.94 -14.87 12.01
CA GLU A 98 -1.30 -13.46 11.82
C GLU A 98 -0.14 -12.55 12.23
N ARG A 99 0.23 -11.60 11.36
CA ARG A 99 1.28 -10.62 11.62
C ARG A 99 0.74 -9.25 11.98
N VAL A 100 1.63 -8.49 12.59
CA VAL A 100 1.50 -7.05 12.75
C VAL A 100 2.08 -6.34 11.53
N VAL A 101 1.38 -5.32 11.05
CA VAL A 101 1.75 -4.46 9.92
C VAL A 101 2.02 -3.04 10.39
N TYR A 102 2.79 -2.28 9.60
CA TYR A 102 3.17 -0.92 9.97
C TYR A 102 3.07 0.06 8.79
N ALA A 103 2.65 1.29 9.09
CA ALA A 103 2.85 2.44 8.23
C ALA A 103 4.17 3.15 8.61
N THR A 104 5.22 2.87 7.85
CA THR A 104 6.53 3.49 8.04
C THR A 104 6.64 4.76 7.21
N VAL A 105 6.99 5.88 7.85
CA VAL A 105 7.22 7.17 7.19
C VAL A 105 8.67 7.56 7.33
N ILE A 106 9.30 7.94 6.21
CA ILE A 106 10.64 8.52 6.22
C ILE A 106 10.49 10.03 6.29
N THR A 107 10.75 10.59 7.47
CA THR A 107 10.67 12.03 7.74
C THR A 107 12.01 12.74 7.64
N GLU A 108 13.13 12.01 7.52
CA GLU A 108 14.46 12.59 7.37
C GLU A 108 14.95 12.50 5.91
N ALA A 109 15.22 13.66 5.31
CA ALA A 109 15.97 13.74 4.07
C ALA A 109 17.44 13.37 4.35
N ARG A 110 17.80 12.09 4.25
CA ARG A 110 19.21 11.73 4.08
C ARG A 110 19.61 12.01 2.63
N GLN A 111 20.04 13.24 2.38
CA GLN A 111 20.95 13.52 1.28
C GLN A 111 22.21 12.66 1.48
N ALA A 112 22.34 11.58 0.70
CA ALA A 112 23.64 10.94 0.51
C ALA A 112 24.50 11.82 -0.41
N VAL A 113 24.96 12.97 0.09
CA VAL A 113 26.18 13.57 -0.44
C VAL A 113 27.31 12.74 0.14
N THR A 114 27.74 11.69 -0.57
CA THR A 114 28.99 11.01 -0.24
C THR A 114 30.12 12.02 -0.40
N GLY A 115 30.57 12.55 0.72
CA GLY A 115 31.76 13.39 0.79
C GLY A 115 32.98 12.61 0.33
N PHE A 116 33.52 12.97 -0.82
CA PHE A 116 34.90 12.70 -1.18
C PHE A 116 35.48 13.93 -1.88
N PHE A 117 36.00 14.87 -1.10
CA PHE A 117 36.91 15.90 -1.61
C PHE A 117 38.33 15.50 -1.21
N PRO A 118 39.16 14.95 -2.11
CA PRO A 118 40.58 15.15 -2.02
C PRO A 118 40.89 16.54 -2.59
N ALA A 119 41.53 17.37 -1.78
CA ALA A 119 42.13 18.61 -2.23
C ALA A 119 43.10 18.30 -3.40
N TYR A 120 42.82 18.84 -4.59
CA TYR A 120 43.82 19.00 -5.63
C TYR A 120 43.70 20.39 -6.25
N ARG A 121 44.82 21.12 -6.20
CA ARG A 121 45.05 22.37 -6.94
C ARG A 121 45.29 22.03 -8.42
N SER A 122 45.04 23.06 -9.25
CA SER A 122 45.44 23.31 -10.65
C SER A 122 44.80 22.43 -11.74
N ASP A 123 43.77 22.94 -12.43
CA ASP A 123 43.95 23.65 -13.72
C ASP A 123 42.60 24.12 -14.30
N GLU A 124 42.40 25.44 -14.40
CA GLU A 124 41.14 26.10 -14.80
C GLU A 124 40.78 26.02 -16.30
N ARG A 125 41.38 25.10 -17.07
CA ARG A 125 41.14 25.04 -18.54
C ARG A 125 40.55 23.74 -19.07
N GLU A 126 40.33 22.72 -18.24
CA GLU A 126 39.54 21.53 -18.61
C GLU A 126 38.07 21.60 -18.16
N LEU A 127 37.71 22.57 -17.31
CA LEU A 127 36.37 22.70 -16.70
C LEU A 127 35.26 23.25 -17.62
N GLN A 128 35.57 23.74 -18.83
CA GLN A 128 34.53 24.27 -19.74
C GLN A 128 33.98 23.24 -20.74
N ARG A 129 34.51 22.01 -20.77
CA ARG A 129 34.05 20.93 -21.68
C ARG A 129 33.35 19.76 -20.99
N PHE A 130 33.24 19.76 -19.67
CA PHE A 130 32.30 18.88 -18.96
C PHE A 130 30.91 19.50 -19.12
N THR A 131 30.31 19.12 -20.23
CA THR A 131 29.05 19.62 -20.79
C THR A 131 27.97 19.74 -19.71
N GLN A 132 27.21 20.83 -19.75
CA GLN A 132 25.94 21.04 -19.04
C GLN A 132 25.02 19.80 -19.07
N THR A 133 25.18 18.94 -20.08
CA THR A 133 24.50 17.64 -20.25
C THR A 133 24.78 16.62 -19.13
N GLN A 134 26.01 16.55 -18.58
CA GLN A 134 26.35 15.62 -17.49
C GLN A 134 25.87 16.13 -16.12
N VAL A 135 25.87 17.45 -15.94
CA VAL A 135 25.31 18.11 -14.75
C VAL A 135 23.77 18.04 -14.80
N ALA A 136 23.17 18.21 -15.98
CA ALA A 136 21.72 18.02 -16.18
C ALA A 136 21.30 16.55 -16.00
N SER A 137 22.13 15.58 -16.39
CA SER A 137 21.85 14.17 -16.11
C SER A 137 21.98 13.79 -14.63
N GLN A 138 22.73 14.56 -13.83
CA GLN A 138 22.85 14.35 -12.38
C GLN A 138 21.80 15.13 -11.57
N LEU A 139 21.27 16.24 -12.09
CA LEU A 139 20.28 17.07 -11.40
C LEU A 139 18.83 16.67 -11.67
N GLY A 140 18.60 15.79 -12.65
CA GLY A 140 17.25 15.38 -13.05
C GLY A 140 16.45 16.50 -13.74
N PRO A 141 15.16 16.24 -14.05
CA PRO A 141 14.28 17.27 -14.60
C PRO A 141 14.10 18.45 -13.64
N SER A 142 14.01 19.67 -14.16
CA SER A 142 13.59 20.83 -13.38
C SER A 142 12.07 20.90 -13.31
N TRP A 143 11.51 20.88 -12.10
CA TRP A 143 10.06 20.92 -11.86
C TRP A 143 9.62 22.32 -11.41
N ASP A 144 8.56 22.85 -12.03
CA ASP A 144 7.92 24.10 -11.57
C ASP A 144 6.75 23.79 -10.63
N GLU A 145 7.02 23.81 -9.33
CA GLU A 145 6.03 23.48 -8.29
C GLU A 145 5.17 24.67 -7.85
N THR A 146 5.15 25.79 -8.59
CA THR A 146 4.34 26.96 -8.24
C THR A 146 2.85 26.64 -8.22
N THR A 147 2.39 25.76 -9.12
CA THR A 147 0.97 25.44 -9.28
C THR A 147 0.65 23.97 -9.11
N THR A 148 1.60 23.06 -9.33
CA THR A 148 1.40 21.62 -9.30
C THR A 148 2.65 20.91 -8.79
N THR A 149 2.53 19.95 -7.89
CA THR A 149 3.69 19.22 -7.36
C THR A 149 4.47 18.48 -8.44
N TRP A 150 5.76 18.24 -8.19
CA TRP A 150 6.64 17.54 -9.13
C TRP A 150 6.12 16.14 -9.47
N GLY A 151 5.54 15.45 -8.48
CA GLY A 151 5.03 14.08 -8.66
C GLY A 151 3.92 14.03 -9.69
N LEU A 152 2.97 14.97 -9.62
CA LEU A 152 1.89 15.07 -10.62
C LEU A 152 2.42 15.43 -12.02
N GLN A 153 3.48 16.23 -12.11
CA GLN A 153 4.13 16.56 -13.38
C GLN A 153 4.86 15.34 -13.96
N ALA A 154 5.60 14.60 -13.13
CA ALA A 154 6.37 13.42 -13.54
C ALA A 154 5.47 12.31 -14.09
N ILE A 155 4.33 12.06 -13.43
CA ILE A 155 3.35 11.08 -13.90
C ILE A 155 2.36 11.66 -14.90
N ARG A 156 2.49 12.94 -15.29
CA ARG A 156 1.60 13.64 -16.24
C ARG A 156 0.14 13.75 -15.81
N ALA A 157 -0.17 13.57 -14.52
CA ALA A 157 -1.53 13.71 -13.99
C ALA A 157 -2.09 15.14 -14.14
N ASN A 158 -1.20 16.14 -14.23
CA ASN A 158 -1.56 17.52 -14.52
C ASN A 158 -2.04 17.73 -15.98
N LEU A 159 -1.73 16.79 -16.89
CA LEU A 159 -2.10 16.84 -18.30
C LEU A 159 -3.31 15.95 -18.62
N SER A 160 -3.76 15.11 -17.69
CA SER A 160 -4.87 14.19 -17.92
C SER A 160 -6.18 14.94 -18.11
N GLY A 161 -6.98 14.49 -19.08
CA GLY A 161 -8.37 14.94 -19.25
C GLY A 161 -9.36 14.29 -18.29
N GLN A 162 -8.91 13.30 -17.51
CA GLN A 162 -9.73 12.59 -16.53
C GLN A 162 -9.52 13.19 -15.14
N THR A 163 -10.53 13.03 -14.28
CA THR A 163 -10.55 13.55 -12.91
C THR A 163 -10.74 12.46 -11.86
N GLY A 164 -11.02 11.21 -12.28
CA GLY A 164 -11.45 10.10 -11.42
C GLY A 164 -12.95 10.11 -11.14
N ARG A 165 -13.71 11.00 -11.80
CA ARG A 165 -15.14 11.17 -11.53
C ARG A 165 -15.91 9.86 -11.67
N GLY A 166 -16.71 9.58 -10.66
CA GLY A 166 -17.56 8.39 -10.61
C GLY A 166 -16.84 7.12 -10.16
N VAL A 167 -15.52 7.15 -9.98
CA VAL A 167 -14.73 6.00 -9.52
C VAL A 167 -14.55 6.04 -8.01
N LYS A 168 -14.76 4.90 -7.35
CA LYS A 168 -14.51 4.70 -5.92
C LYS A 168 -13.10 4.17 -5.69
N VAL A 169 -12.34 4.82 -4.81
CA VAL A 169 -11.02 4.38 -4.37
C VAL A 169 -11.04 4.21 -2.86
N ALA A 170 -10.77 3.00 -2.38
CA ALA A 170 -10.58 2.78 -0.95
C ALA A 170 -9.12 3.04 -0.58
N VAL A 171 -8.91 3.78 0.50
CA VAL A 171 -7.60 3.97 1.11
C VAL A 171 -7.66 3.35 2.51
N LEU A 172 -6.95 2.23 2.69
CA LEU A 172 -6.84 1.54 3.96
C LEU A 172 -5.55 2.01 4.64
N ASP A 173 -5.67 2.69 5.78
CA ASP A 173 -4.51 3.35 6.41
C ASP A 173 -4.79 3.70 7.90
N THR A 174 -4.15 4.75 8.45
CA THR A 174 -4.29 5.25 9.82
C THR A 174 -5.53 6.12 10.04
N GLY A 175 -6.45 6.18 9.08
CA GLY A 175 -7.66 7.00 9.13
C GLY A 175 -7.54 8.27 8.28
N VAL A 176 -8.44 9.22 8.50
CA VAL A 176 -8.46 10.52 7.82
C VAL A 176 -8.87 11.64 8.78
N ASP A 177 -8.28 12.82 8.62
CA ASP A 177 -8.85 14.06 9.17
C ASP A 177 -10.15 14.39 8.41
N THR A 178 -11.29 14.05 9.00
CA THR A 178 -12.61 14.19 8.34
C THR A 178 -13.03 15.65 8.16
N ASP A 179 -12.42 16.57 8.92
CA ASP A 179 -12.67 18.01 8.86
C ASP A 179 -11.71 18.75 7.91
N HIS A 180 -10.78 18.03 7.25
CA HIS A 180 -9.81 18.65 6.36
C HIS A 180 -10.50 19.34 5.16
N PRO A 181 -10.31 20.66 4.94
CA PRO A 181 -11.06 21.44 3.94
C PRO A 181 -10.84 20.98 2.49
N ASP A 182 -9.69 20.36 2.23
CA ASP A 182 -9.40 19.79 0.92
C ASP A 182 -10.01 18.38 0.71
N LEU A 183 -10.35 17.63 1.77
CA LEU A 183 -10.75 16.22 1.66
C LEU A 183 -12.24 15.97 1.88
N THR A 184 -12.93 16.81 2.65
CA THR A 184 -14.37 16.70 2.95
C THR A 184 -15.27 16.43 1.74
N ARG A 185 -14.87 16.92 0.56
CA ARG A 185 -15.62 16.82 -0.71
C ARG A 185 -15.33 15.55 -1.50
N SER A 186 -14.23 14.85 -1.24
CA SER A 186 -13.89 13.58 -1.90
C SER A 186 -14.25 12.36 -1.06
N LEU A 187 -14.40 12.51 0.27
CA LEU A 187 -14.83 11.43 1.16
C LEU A 187 -16.29 11.02 0.87
N GLU A 188 -16.49 9.78 0.43
CA GLU A 188 -17.82 9.17 0.27
C GLU A 188 -18.22 8.40 1.53
N GLU A 189 -17.28 7.65 2.11
CA GLU A 189 -17.54 6.86 3.31
C GLU A 189 -16.27 6.71 4.16
N THR A 190 -16.45 6.58 5.47
CA THR A 190 -15.36 6.45 6.43
C THR A 190 -15.67 5.34 7.43
N ALA A 191 -14.72 4.48 7.71
CA ALA A 191 -14.88 3.34 8.61
C ALA A 191 -13.65 3.15 9.50
N SER A 192 -13.83 2.66 10.72
CA SER A 192 -12.73 2.24 11.60
C SER A 192 -12.85 0.78 11.97
N PHE A 193 -11.77 0.03 11.75
CA PHE A 193 -11.61 -1.38 12.14
C PHE A 193 -10.67 -1.50 13.36
N VAL A 194 -10.32 -0.38 13.99
CA VAL A 194 -9.46 -0.32 15.17
C VAL A 194 -10.32 -0.10 16.40
N LEU A 195 -10.34 -1.10 17.29
CA LEU A 195 -11.18 -1.06 18.49
C LEU A 195 -10.90 0.20 19.32
N GLY A 196 -11.97 0.91 19.69
CA GLY A 196 -11.91 2.09 20.55
C GLY A 196 -11.33 3.34 19.89
N GLN A 197 -11.08 3.32 18.58
CA GLN A 197 -10.60 4.48 17.83
C GLN A 197 -11.62 4.86 16.75
N THR A 198 -11.92 6.15 16.67
CA THR A 198 -12.69 6.72 15.56
C THR A 198 -11.86 6.69 14.27
N VAL A 199 -12.48 7.05 13.15
CA VAL A 199 -11.79 7.12 11.86
C VAL A 199 -10.75 8.24 11.77
N GLU A 200 -10.68 9.13 12.77
CA GLU A 200 -9.75 10.24 12.82
C GLU A 200 -8.29 9.78 12.75
N ASP A 201 -7.50 10.53 11.99
CA ASP A 201 -6.09 10.23 11.75
C ASP A 201 -5.18 10.84 12.82
N GLY A 202 -4.95 10.08 13.90
CA GLY A 202 -4.00 10.49 14.93
C GLY A 202 -2.52 10.43 14.51
N LYS A 203 -2.19 9.77 13.38
CA LYS A 203 -0.80 9.62 12.90
C LYS A 203 -0.45 10.63 11.81
N GLY A 204 -1.42 11.02 11.00
CA GLY A 204 -1.27 11.88 9.82
C GLY A 204 -0.80 11.17 8.55
N HIS A 205 -0.74 9.84 8.54
CA HIS A 205 -0.29 9.07 7.38
C HIS A 205 -1.43 8.87 6.37
N GLY A 206 -2.57 8.36 6.82
CA GLY A 206 -3.74 8.13 5.98
C GLY A 206 -4.29 9.40 5.34
N THR A 207 -4.32 10.53 6.07
CA THR A 207 -4.71 11.84 5.52
C THR A 207 -3.80 12.25 4.36
N HIS A 208 -2.50 11.95 4.45
CA HIS A 208 -1.52 12.26 3.40
C HIS A 208 -1.68 11.37 2.17
N CYS A 209 -1.93 10.07 2.38
CA CYS A 209 -2.23 9.14 1.30
C CYS A 209 -3.54 9.50 0.59
N ILE A 210 -4.62 9.78 1.33
CA ILE A 210 -5.91 10.20 0.77
C ILE A 210 -5.79 11.51 -0.01
N GLY A 211 -5.05 12.48 0.52
CA GLY A 211 -4.78 13.73 -0.20
C GLY A 211 -4.02 13.52 -1.50
N THR A 212 -3.09 12.56 -1.56
CA THR A 212 -2.36 12.25 -2.80
C THR A 212 -3.29 11.62 -3.83
N VAL A 213 -4.22 10.74 -3.40
CA VAL A 213 -5.25 10.15 -4.29
C VAL A 213 -6.19 11.22 -4.82
N ALA A 214 -6.85 11.98 -3.93
CA ALA A 214 -8.05 12.76 -4.25
C ALA A 214 -8.06 14.19 -3.71
N GLY A 215 -6.88 14.76 -3.42
CA GLY A 215 -6.73 16.18 -3.14
C GLY A 215 -7.31 17.04 -4.29
N PRO A 216 -7.82 18.25 -3.99
CA PRO A 216 -8.57 19.03 -4.95
C PRO A 216 -7.66 19.59 -6.05
N ALA A 217 -8.24 19.83 -7.23
CA ALA A 217 -7.55 20.49 -8.35
C ALA A 217 -7.06 21.91 -8.01
N ARG A 218 -7.70 22.55 -7.02
CA ARG A 218 -7.39 23.88 -6.50
C ARG A 218 -7.47 23.83 -4.98
N PRO A 219 -6.38 23.46 -4.30
CA PRO A 219 -6.34 23.44 -2.84
C PRO A 219 -6.39 24.86 -2.28
N ALA A 220 -6.81 24.99 -1.02
CA ALA A 220 -6.87 26.29 -0.36
C ALA A 220 -5.48 26.92 -0.15
N GLN A 221 -4.46 26.07 -0.09
CA GLN A 221 -3.06 26.44 0.12
C GLN A 221 -2.15 25.53 -0.71
N GLY A 222 -0.97 26.04 -1.09
CA GLY A 222 0.04 25.26 -1.83
C GLY A 222 -0.34 24.89 -3.26
N PRO A 223 0.51 24.12 -3.95
CA PRO A 223 0.26 23.63 -5.31
C PRO A 223 -0.75 22.48 -5.32
N ARG A 224 -1.34 22.17 -6.48
CA ARG A 224 -2.14 20.97 -6.69
C ARG A 224 -1.30 19.73 -6.40
N TYR A 225 -1.82 18.83 -5.56
CA TYR A 225 -1.15 17.60 -5.14
C TYR A 225 -1.98 16.31 -5.37
N GLY A 226 -3.30 16.42 -5.56
CA GLY A 226 -4.16 15.26 -5.82
C GLY A 226 -4.15 14.79 -7.27
N VAL A 227 -4.05 13.46 -7.47
CA VAL A 227 -4.08 12.82 -8.79
C VAL A 227 -5.49 12.82 -9.39
N ALA A 228 -6.44 12.19 -8.70
CA ALA A 228 -7.82 11.98 -9.12
C ALA A 228 -8.78 12.87 -8.33
N THR A 229 -8.80 14.15 -8.71
CA THR A 229 -9.41 15.24 -7.94
C THR A 229 -10.94 15.17 -7.75
N GLU A 230 -11.63 14.28 -8.49
CA GLU A 230 -13.08 14.02 -8.39
C GLU A 230 -13.38 12.53 -8.10
N ALA A 231 -12.38 11.74 -7.71
CA ALA A 231 -12.61 10.39 -7.21
C ALA A 231 -13.36 10.43 -5.87
N ARG A 232 -14.13 9.38 -5.63
CA ARG A 232 -14.86 9.17 -4.38
C ARG A 232 -14.04 8.25 -3.48
N VAL A 233 -13.70 8.71 -2.29
CA VAL A 233 -12.79 8.00 -1.39
C VAL A 233 -13.55 7.27 -0.31
N LEU A 234 -13.23 5.98 -0.14
CA LEU A 234 -13.64 5.18 1.01
C LEU A 234 -12.44 5.12 1.98
N ALA A 235 -12.48 5.86 3.09
CA ALA A 235 -11.38 5.95 4.04
C ALA A 235 -11.54 4.90 5.16
N GLY A 236 -10.74 3.83 5.10
CA GLY A 236 -10.77 2.76 6.09
C GLY A 236 -9.58 2.85 7.06
N LYS A 237 -9.84 3.08 8.35
CA LYS A 237 -8.81 2.99 9.38
C LYS A 237 -8.59 1.53 9.75
N VAL A 238 -7.46 0.97 9.30
CA VAL A 238 -7.01 -0.40 9.64
C VAL A 238 -5.73 -0.39 10.47
N LEU A 239 -5.10 0.77 10.61
CA LEU A 239 -3.94 1.02 11.46
C LEU A 239 -4.31 2.00 12.58
N ASP A 240 -3.78 1.79 13.77
CA ASP A 240 -4.02 2.63 14.92
C ASP A 240 -3.28 3.98 14.83
N ASN A 241 -3.50 4.85 15.82
CA ASN A 241 -2.84 6.16 15.91
C ASN A 241 -1.30 6.09 16.05
N THR A 242 -0.70 4.93 16.28
CA THR A 242 0.75 4.72 16.25
C THR A 242 1.27 4.32 14.88
N GLY A 243 0.39 3.91 13.98
CA GLY A 243 0.70 3.37 12.65
C GLY A 243 0.82 1.85 12.62
N THR A 244 0.20 1.15 13.57
CA THR A 244 0.30 -0.31 13.75
C THR A 244 -1.06 -0.96 13.51
N GLY A 245 -1.09 -2.10 12.84
CA GLY A 245 -2.32 -2.88 12.64
C GLY A 245 -2.06 -4.38 12.54
N THR A 246 -3.12 -5.16 12.37
CA THR A 246 -3.08 -6.63 12.26
C THR A 246 -3.72 -7.09 10.96
N ASP A 247 -3.40 -8.28 10.47
CA ASP A 247 -4.04 -8.78 9.25
C ASP A 247 -5.56 -8.85 9.39
N GLY A 248 -6.10 -9.21 10.56
CA GLY A 248 -7.54 -9.24 10.76
C GLY A 248 -8.20 -7.89 10.52
N GLN A 249 -7.57 -6.79 10.95
CA GLN A 249 -8.08 -5.44 10.70
C GLN A 249 -7.97 -5.07 9.22
N ILE A 250 -6.87 -5.44 8.56
CA ILE A 250 -6.67 -5.20 7.14
C ILE A 250 -7.69 -5.99 6.31
N LEU A 251 -7.89 -7.27 6.60
CA LEU A 251 -8.83 -8.15 5.91
C LEU A 251 -10.27 -7.67 6.08
N ALA A 252 -10.64 -7.17 7.27
CA ALA A 252 -11.93 -6.51 7.48
C ALA A 252 -12.08 -5.27 6.58
N GLY A 253 -11.06 -4.42 6.51
CA GLY A 253 -11.04 -3.25 5.63
C GLY A 253 -11.11 -3.60 4.14
N ILE A 254 -10.42 -4.67 3.71
CA ILE A 254 -10.49 -5.18 2.32
C ILE A 254 -11.90 -5.68 2.01
N ALA A 255 -12.49 -6.48 2.90
CA ALA A 255 -13.84 -7.00 2.73
C ALA A 255 -14.86 -5.86 2.60
N TRP A 256 -14.75 -4.83 3.46
CA TRP A 256 -15.57 -3.63 3.41
C TRP A 256 -15.38 -2.85 2.10
N ALA A 257 -14.13 -2.58 1.69
CA ALA A 257 -13.88 -1.84 0.45
C ALA A 257 -14.45 -2.56 -0.79
N VAL A 258 -14.30 -3.88 -0.85
CA VAL A 258 -14.86 -4.71 -1.92
C VAL A 258 -16.39 -4.70 -1.89
N SER A 259 -17.02 -4.84 -0.72
CA SER A 259 -18.49 -4.82 -0.59
C SER A 259 -19.11 -3.47 -0.97
N HIS A 260 -18.37 -2.37 -0.78
CA HIS A 260 -18.80 -1.01 -1.11
C HIS A 260 -18.46 -0.59 -2.55
N GLY A 261 -17.93 -1.52 -3.36
CA GLY A 261 -17.70 -1.34 -4.78
C GLY A 261 -16.47 -0.50 -5.12
N ALA A 262 -15.44 -0.50 -4.27
CA ALA A 262 -14.16 0.12 -4.59
C ALA A 262 -13.60 -0.49 -5.88
N ARG A 263 -13.22 0.36 -6.84
CA ARG A 263 -12.50 -0.10 -8.05
C ARG A 263 -11.03 -0.34 -7.77
N VAL A 264 -10.49 0.35 -6.78
CA VAL A 264 -9.09 0.29 -6.37
C VAL A 264 -8.99 0.35 -4.85
N ILE A 265 -8.14 -0.47 -4.25
CA ILE A 265 -7.74 -0.40 -2.84
C ILE A 265 -6.27 0.00 -2.79
N SER A 266 -5.97 1.09 -2.11
CA SER A 266 -4.62 1.56 -1.81
C SER A 266 -4.22 1.15 -0.40
N MET A 267 -3.08 0.47 -0.26
CA MET A 267 -2.52 -0.01 1.01
C MET A 267 -1.08 0.49 1.15
N SER A 268 -0.90 1.54 1.93
CA SER A 268 0.40 2.21 2.10
C SER A 268 1.16 1.73 3.36
N PHE A 269 1.10 0.43 3.62
CA PHE A 269 1.69 -0.24 4.77
C PHE A 269 2.27 -1.59 4.36
N GLY A 270 3.12 -2.15 5.22
CA GLY A 270 3.74 -3.45 4.97
C GLY A 270 4.21 -4.14 6.25
N ALA A 271 4.59 -5.40 6.10
CA ALA A 271 5.38 -6.14 7.07
C ALA A 271 6.62 -6.71 6.38
N PRO A 272 7.81 -6.61 7.01
CA PRO A 272 9.05 -7.13 6.47
C PRO A 272 8.97 -8.61 6.09
N VAL A 273 9.68 -8.95 5.02
CA VAL A 273 9.80 -10.31 4.46
C VAL A 273 11.27 -10.70 4.41
N ASP A 274 11.59 -11.90 4.87
CA ASP A 274 12.96 -12.40 4.85
C ASP A 274 13.38 -12.82 3.42
N PRO A 275 14.67 -12.71 3.05
CA PRO A 275 15.16 -13.25 1.79
C PRO A 275 14.84 -14.74 1.63
N GLY A 276 14.18 -15.10 0.54
CA GLY A 276 13.71 -16.46 0.25
C GLY A 276 12.39 -16.86 0.91
N GLU A 277 11.77 -15.99 1.71
CA GLU A 277 10.42 -16.20 2.22
C GLU A 277 9.38 -16.07 1.09
N LEU A 278 8.44 -17.02 1.04
CA LEU A 278 7.33 -17.01 0.07
C LEU A 278 6.25 -16.01 0.46
N PHE A 279 5.49 -15.53 -0.53
CA PHE A 279 4.33 -14.69 -0.27
C PHE A 279 3.21 -15.47 0.44
N PRO A 280 2.39 -14.79 1.27
CA PRO A 280 1.24 -15.41 1.93
C PRO A 280 0.20 -15.88 0.91
N GLN A 281 -0.19 -17.15 0.98
CA GLN A 281 -1.28 -17.68 0.16
C GLN A 281 -2.62 -17.05 0.55
N THR A 282 -2.76 -16.63 1.82
CA THR A 282 -3.94 -15.93 2.33
C THR A 282 -4.21 -14.63 1.55
N TYR A 283 -3.24 -13.71 1.48
CA TYR A 283 -3.41 -12.44 0.75
C TYR A 283 -3.45 -12.64 -0.77
N GLU A 284 -2.72 -13.60 -1.32
CA GLU A 284 -2.79 -13.88 -2.77
C GLU A 284 -4.21 -14.27 -3.18
N GLN A 285 -4.84 -15.18 -2.43
CA GLN A 285 -6.20 -15.63 -2.75
C GLN A 285 -7.25 -14.55 -2.47
N VAL A 286 -7.05 -13.72 -1.44
CA VAL A 286 -7.86 -12.51 -1.22
C VAL A 286 -7.76 -11.55 -2.41
N ALA A 287 -6.56 -11.31 -2.93
CA ALA A 287 -6.34 -10.44 -4.07
C ALA A 287 -6.97 -11.00 -5.36
N GLN A 288 -6.85 -12.30 -5.62
CA GLN A 288 -7.53 -12.96 -6.73
C GLN A 288 -9.06 -12.81 -6.64
N ARG A 289 -9.63 -12.98 -5.43
CA ARG A 289 -11.07 -12.80 -5.16
C ARG A 289 -11.50 -11.34 -5.35
N ALA A 290 -10.68 -10.38 -4.94
CA ALA A 290 -10.93 -8.95 -5.17
C ALA A 290 -10.91 -8.60 -6.67
N LEU A 291 -9.94 -9.12 -7.43
CA LEU A 291 -9.87 -8.93 -8.89
C LEU A 291 -11.11 -9.46 -9.60
N GLN A 292 -11.59 -10.65 -9.23
CA GLN A 292 -12.82 -11.24 -9.77
C GLN A 292 -14.07 -10.40 -9.46
N LYS A 293 -14.06 -9.67 -8.35
CA LYS A 293 -15.12 -8.73 -7.95
C LYS A 293 -14.95 -7.32 -8.54
N GLY A 294 -13.93 -7.10 -9.38
CA GLY A 294 -13.71 -5.83 -10.07
C GLY A 294 -12.87 -4.80 -9.31
N THR A 295 -12.15 -5.25 -8.26
CA THR A 295 -11.31 -4.40 -7.40
C THR A 295 -9.83 -4.71 -7.60
N LEU A 296 -9.04 -3.71 -7.97
CA LEU A 296 -7.58 -3.80 -8.03
C LEU A 296 -6.95 -3.44 -6.67
N MET A 297 -6.04 -4.26 -6.17
CA MET A 297 -5.28 -3.96 -4.96
C MET A 297 -3.90 -3.42 -5.31
N VAL A 298 -3.49 -2.33 -4.66
CA VAL A 298 -2.22 -1.63 -4.87
C VAL A 298 -1.54 -1.45 -3.52
N ALA A 299 -0.27 -1.87 -3.42
CA ALA A 299 0.45 -1.89 -2.14
C ALA A 299 1.86 -1.29 -2.24
N ALA A 300 2.31 -0.66 -1.16
CA ALA A 300 3.67 -0.15 -1.03
C ALA A 300 4.69 -1.28 -1.00
N ALA A 301 5.79 -1.16 -1.77
CA ALA A 301 6.79 -2.22 -1.84
C ALA A 301 7.62 -2.40 -0.55
N GLY A 302 7.62 -1.43 0.36
CA GLY A 302 8.46 -1.43 1.57
C GLY A 302 9.55 -0.35 1.56
N ASN A 303 10.12 -0.07 2.73
CA ASN A 303 11.06 1.01 3.00
C ASN A 303 12.35 0.54 3.73
N GLU A 304 12.62 -0.76 3.75
CA GLU A 304 13.65 -1.40 4.57
C GLU A 304 15.02 -1.45 3.88
N SER A 305 15.09 -1.08 2.59
CA SER A 305 16.36 -1.02 1.87
C SER A 305 17.26 0.11 2.35
N HIS A 306 18.55 -0.04 2.08
CA HIS A 306 19.57 0.97 2.30
C HIS A 306 20.50 1.00 1.08
N ARG A 307 19.96 1.41 -0.07
CA ARG A 307 20.63 1.34 -1.38
C ARG A 307 21.82 2.31 -1.46
N PRO A 308 22.86 1.97 -2.25
CA PRO A 308 23.03 0.71 -2.99
C PRO A 308 23.56 -0.44 -2.12
N GLY A 309 23.80 -0.22 -0.82
CA GLY A 309 24.51 -1.17 0.05
C GLY A 309 23.68 -2.39 0.48
N PHE A 310 22.35 -2.24 0.57
CA PHE A 310 21.44 -3.31 0.97
C PHE A 310 20.08 -3.13 0.29
N VAL A 311 19.53 -4.23 -0.23
CA VAL A 311 18.18 -4.29 -0.81
C VAL A 311 17.38 -5.30 0.00
N ALA A 312 16.31 -4.83 0.63
CA ALA A 312 15.34 -5.68 1.30
C ALA A 312 14.31 -6.24 0.31
N ALA A 313 13.69 -7.36 0.67
CA ALA A 313 12.60 -7.94 -0.11
C ALA A 313 11.37 -7.04 -0.07
N VAL A 314 10.53 -7.17 -1.10
CA VAL A 314 9.22 -6.51 -1.12
C VAL A 314 8.38 -6.98 0.04
N ASP A 315 7.78 -6.02 0.75
CA ASP A 315 6.96 -6.26 1.93
C ASP A 315 5.67 -7.01 1.63
N ARG A 316 5.13 -7.66 2.67
CA ARG A 316 3.77 -8.21 2.65
C ARG A 316 2.74 -7.11 2.92
N PRO A 317 1.64 -6.98 2.16
CA PRO A 317 1.14 -7.92 1.14
C PRO A 317 1.55 -7.59 -0.29
N ALA A 318 2.39 -6.58 -0.53
CA ALA A 318 2.83 -6.21 -1.88
C ALA A 318 3.59 -7.34 -2.61
N ASN A 319 4.17 -8.29 -1.88
CA ASN A 319 4.84 -9.44 -2.46
C ASN A 319 3.92 -10.50 -3.09
N CYS A 320 2.60 -10.38 -2.96
CA CYS A 320 1.65 -11.26 -3.62
C CYS A 320 1.54 -10.94 -5.13
N PRO A 321 1.68 -11.92 -6.04
CA PRO A 321 1.60 -11.69 -7.49
C PRO A 321 0.30 -11.01 -7.98
N SER A 322 -0.81 -11.20 -7.29
CA SER A 322 -2.10 -10.57 -7.63
C SER A 322 -2.29 -9.15 -7.05
N ILE A 323 -1.31 -8.63 -6.30
CA ILE A 323 -1.31 -7.28 -5.73
C ILE A 323 -0.28 -6.43 -6.48
N LEU A 324 -0.68 -5.23 -6.92
CA LEU A 324 0.20 -4.35 -7.66
C LEU A 324 1.21 -3.67 -6.71
N ALA A 325 2.47 -4.08 -6.77
CA ALA A 325 3.56 -3.59 -5.93
C ALA A 325 4.17 -2.28 -6.47
N VAL A 326 4.27 -1.27 -5.61
CA VAL A 326 4.70 0.08 -6.00
C VAL A 326 6.04 0.46 -5.37
N ALA A 327 7.05 0.67 -6.22
CA ALA A 327 8.34 1.22 -5.84
C ALA A 327 8.32 2.76 -5.80
N ALA A 328 9.26 3.34 -5.05
CA ALA A 328 9.41 4.78 -4.91
C ALA A 328 10.57 5.31 -5.75
N VAL A 329 10.34 6.43 -6.44
CA VAL A 329 11.39 7.23 -7.08
C VAL A 329 11.41 8.66 -6.54
N ASP A 330 12.56 9.31 -6.71
CA ASP A 330 12.76 10.73 -6.38
C ASP A 330 12.58 11.67 -7.59
N ARG A 331 12.79 12.96 -7.35
CA ARG A 331 12.68 14.02 -8.36
C ARG A 331 13.64 13.86 -9.55
N ALA A 332 14.72 13.12 -9.38
CA ALA A 332 15.70 12.80 -10.43
C ALA A 332 15.38 11.50 -11.17
N MET A 333 14.22 10.88 -10.89
CA MET A 333 13.82 9.57 -11.40
C MET A 333 14.76 8.43 -10.95
N ALA A 334 15.51 8.65 -9.85
CA ALA A 334 16.31 7.60 -9.24
C ALA A 334 15.43 6.75 -8.31
N THR A 335 15.70 5.44 -8.21
CA THR A 335 15.11 4.59 -7.18
C THR A 335 15.40 5.20 -5.82
N ALA A 336 14.37 5.40 -4.99
CA ALA A 336 14.55 5.92 -3.65
C ALA A 336 15.42 4.96 -2.83
N TRP A 337 16.35 5.51 -2.04
CA TRP A 337 17.36 4.71 -1.34
C TRP A 337 16.77 3.66 -0.38
N PHE A 338 15.54 3.89 0.09
CA PHE A 338 14.80 3.02 0.98
C PHE A 338 13.91 1.99 0.28
N SER A 339 13.62 2.16 -1.02
CA SER A 339 12.65 1.31 -1.73
C SER A 339 13.13 -0.14 -1.77
N CYS A 340 12.32 -1.07 -1.27
CA CYS A 340 12.53 -2.51 -1.40
C CYS A 340 12.55 -2.95 -2.87
N GLY A 341 13.08 -4.15 -3.14
CA GLY A 341 13.28 -4.66 -4.49
C GLY A 341 12.95 -6.14 -4.63
N ALA A 342 12.77 -6.57 -5.88
CA ALA A 342 12.39 -7.93 -6.21
C ALA A 342 13.58 -8.89 -6.10
N ILE A 343 13.82 -9.44 -4.91
CA ILE A 343 14.93 -10.35 -4.63
C ILE A 343 14.52 -11.82 -4.41
N ASN A 344 13.22 -12.10 -4.25
CA ASN A 344 12.72 -13.46 -3.93
C ASN A 344 12.25 -14.25 -5.18
N GLY A 345 11.87 -13.58 -6.27
CA GLY A 345 11.70 -14.16 -7.62
C GLY A 345 10.57 -15.20 -7.82
N GLN A 346 9.82 -15.55 -6.78
CA GLN A 346 8.60 -16.38 -6.85
C GLN A 346 7.44 -15.61 -6.22
N GLY A 347 7.25 -14.36 -6.61
CA GLY A 347 6.56 -13.35 -5.81
C GLY A 347 7.54 -12.32 -5.25
N GLY A 348 7.01 -11.12 -4.96
CA GLY A 348 7.83 -9.96 -4.60
C GLY A 348 8.35 -9.18 -5.80
N GLU A 349 7.81 -9.37 -7.00
CA GLU A 349 8.11 -8.53 -8.15
C GLU A 349 7.63 -7.09 -7.94
N ILE A 350 8.33 -6.12 -8.53
CA ILE A 350 7.87 -4.74 -8.60
C ILE A 350 7.05 -4.57 -9.88
N ASP A 351 5.83 -4.05 -9.78
CA ASP A 351 5.01 -3.78 -10.97
C ASP A 351 5.34 -2.44 -11.61
N ILE A 352 5.50 -1.40 -10.80
CA ILE A 352 5.64 -0.02 -11.27
C ILE A 352 6.33 0.87 -10.24
N ALA A 353 6.95 1.94 -10.70
CA ALA A 353 7.50 2.99 -9.86
C ALA A 353 6.67 4.27 -9.91
N ALA A 354 6.54 4.96 -8.78
CA ALA A 354 5.86 6.26 -8.70
C ALA A 354 6.57 7.23 -7.73
N PRO A 355 6.25 8.54 -7.79
CA PRO A 355 6.82 9.54 -6.90
C PRO A 355 6.65 9.21 -5.42
N GLY A 356 7.76 8.99 -4.70
CA GLY A 356 7.74 8.58 -3.30
C GLY A 356 8.67 9.37 -2.39
N VAL A 357 9.42 10.35 -2.90
CA VAL A 357 10.34 11.20 -2.11
C VAL A 357 9.89 12.65 -2.12
N ASP A 358 9.83 13.27 -0.96
CA ASP A 358 9.41 14.67 -0.77
C ASP A 358 8.06 14.98 -1.45
N VAL A 359 7.07 14.14 -1.16
CA VAL A 359 5.70 14.26 -1.67
C VAL A 359 4.90 15.19 -0.75
N ILE A 360 4.40 16.28 -1.31
CA ILE A 360 3.49 17.21 -0.65
C ILE A 360 2.07 16.64 -0.72
N SER A 361 1.36 16.59 0.41
CA SER A 361 -0.07 16.26 0.48
C SER A 361 -0.69 16.77 1.78
N ALA A 362 -2.00 16.56 1.94
CA ALA A 362 -2.77 16.88 3.14
C ALA A 362 -2.18 16.26 4.42
N VAL A 363 -2.28 16.96 5.53
CA VAL A 363 -1.97 16.47 6.88
C VAL A 363 -3.05 16.95 7.85
N PRO A 364 -3.26 16.26 8.99
CA PRO A 364 -4.31 16.64 9.93
C PRO A 364 -4.26 18.10 10.38
N ASN A 365 -5.42 18.64 10.74
CA ASN A 365 -5.66 20.05 11.10
C ASN A 365 -5.62 21.01 9.89
N GLY A 366 -6.00 20.53 8.71
CA GLY A 366 -6.14 21.34 7.50
C GLY A 366 -4.83 21.76 6.82
N GLY A 367 -3.70 21.15 7.20
CA GLY A 367 -2.37 21.50 6.73
C GLY A 367 -1.96 20.79 5.43
N LEU A 368 -0.86 21.23 4.82
CA LEU A 368 -0.08 20.41 3.89
C LEU A 368 1.25 20.06 4.53
N GLY A 369 1.76 18.86 4.23
CA GLY A 369 3.03 18.37 4.73
C GLY A 369 3.78 17.53 3.70
N ILE A 370 5.07 17.36 3.94
CA ILE A 370 5.97 16.58 3.09
C ILE A 370 6.28 15.25 3.77
N LYS A 371 6.17 14.15 3.03
CA LYS A 371 6.55 12.81 3.49
C LYS A 371 7.26 12.05 2.38
N SER A 372 8.08 11.07 2.79
CA SER A 372 8.77 10.14 1.90
C SER A 372 8.48 8.70 2.29
N GLY A 373 8.38 7.83 1.30
CA GLY A 373 8.13 6.40 1.44
C GLY A 373 7.48 5.82 0.17
N THR A 374 7.58 4.51 -0.02
CA THR A 374 6.73 3.78 -0.99
C THR A 374 5.25 3.99 -0.69
N SER A 375 4.90 4.23 0.57
CA SER A 375 3.59 4.71 1.04
C SER A 375 3.07 5.96 0.34
N MET A 376 3.95 6.86 -0.14
CA MET A 376 3.56 8.04 -0.92
C MET A 376 3.52 7.77 -2.43
N ALA A 377 4.23 6.74 -2.90
CA ALA A 377 4.18 6.29 -4.30
C ALA A 377 2.87 5.53 -4.60
N THR A 378 2.44 4.64 -3.71
CA THR A 378 1.20 3.86 -3.80
C THR A 378 -0.06 4.68 -4.12
N PRO A 379 -0.37 5.80 -3.42
CA PRO A 379 -1.55 6.60 -3.71
C PRO A 379 -1.48 7.32 -5.07
N HIS A 380 -0.28 7.59 -5.62
CA HIS A 380 -0.17 8.10 -6.98
C HIS A 380 -0.69 7.06 -8.00
N VAL A 381 -0.33 5.79 -7.80
CA VAL A 381 -0.79 4.67 -8.63
C VAL A 381 -2.30 4.47 -8.45
N ALA A 382 -2.81 4.48 -7.22
CA ALA A 382 -4.23 4.31 -6.95
C ALA A 382 -5.09 5.44 -7.57
N GLY A 383 -4.63 6.70 -7.46
CA GLY A 383 -5.28 7.82 -8.14
C GLY A 383 -5.24 7.69 -9.66
N THR A 384 -4.10 7.28 -10.23
CA THR A 384 -3.98 7.09 -11.68
C THR A 384 -4.85 5.94 -12.18
N ALA A 385 -4.98 4.86 -11.40
CA ALA A 385 -5.91 3.78 -11.66
C ALA A 385 -7.36 4.29 -11.71
N ALA A 386 -7.74 5.27 -10.87
CA ALA A 386 -9.05 5.90 -10.96
C ALA A 386 -9.23 6.72 -12.25
N LEU A 387 -8.19 7.44 -12.69
CA LEU A 387 -8.22 8.15 -13.98
C LEU A 387 -8.42 7.18 -15.16
N ILE A 388 -7.70 6.06 -15.16
CA ILE A 388 -7.82 5.02 -16.20
C ILE A 388 -9.20 4.34 -16.12
N ALA A 389 -9.71 4.05 -14.94
CA ALA A 389 -11.05 3.47 -14.76
C ALA A 389 -12.16 4.41 -15.25
N GLN A 390 -12.00 5.73 -15.12
CA GLN A 390 -12.92 6.70 -15.73
C GLN A 390 -12.85 6.65 -17.26
N ALA A 391 -11.65 6.56 -17.84
CA ALA A 391 -11.45 6.44 -19.28
C ALA A 391 -11.95 5.10 -19.84
N HIS A 392 -11.95 4.04 -19.02
CA HIS A 392 -12.35 2.69 -19.39
C HIS A 392 -13.29 2.05 -18.34
N PRO A 393 -14.56 2.50 -18.23
CA PRO A 393 -15.48 2.03 -17.19
C PRO A 393 -15.68 0.51 -17.15
N GLU A 394 -15.67 -0.13 -18.33
CA GLU A 394 -15.88 -1.57 -18.52
C GLU A 394 -14.60 -2.42 -18.36
N ALA A 395 -13.43 -1.81 -18.12
CA ALA A 395 -12.20 -2.57 -17.92
C ALA A 395 -12.32 -3.44 -16.66
N SER A 396 -11.89 -4.70 -16.76
CA SER A 396 -11.74 -5.55 -15.57
C SER A 396 -10.63 -5.00 -14.66
N ALA A 397 -10.59 -5.44 -13.39
CA ALA A 397 -9.51 -5.05 -12.48
C ALA A 397 -8.13 -5.51 -12.96
N THR A 398 -8.06 -6.70 -13.57
CA THR A 398 -6.83 -7.21 -14.21
C THR A 398 -6.41 -6.32 -15.38
N ASP A 399 -7.35 -5.91 -16.23
CA ASP A 399 -7.07 -5.00 -17.34
C ASP A 399 -6.61 -3.63 -16.85
N LEU A 400 -7.16 -3.16 -15.73
CA LEU A 400 -6.73 -1.90 -15.11
C LEU A 400 -5.26 -1.96 -14.68
N GLY A 401 -4.85 -3.04 -14.00
CA GLY A 401 -3.44 -3.29 -13.66
C GLY A 401 -2.54 -3.37 -14.89
N ASN A 402 -2.98 -4.08 -15.94
CA ASN A 402 -2.24 -4.19 -17.20
C ASN A 402 -2.06 -2.85 -17.90
N ARG A 403 -3.08 -1.98 -17.87
CA ARG A 403 -3.01 -0.62 -18.45
C ARG A 403 -2.05 0.29 -17.70
N LEU A 404 -1.98 0.19 -16.37
CA LEU A 404 -0.98 0.92 -15.58
C LEU A 404 0.43 0.53 -15.99
N ARG A 405 0.71 -0.78 -16.06
CA ARG A 405 2.02 -1.31 -16.48
C ARG A 405 2.37 -0.95 -17.92
N SER A 406 1.42 -1.05 -18.85
CA SER A 406 1.69 -0.79 -20.28
C SER A 406 1.84 0.70 -20.62
N ALA A 407 1.25 1.59 -19.82
CA ALA A 407 1.40 3.03 -19.96
C ALA A 407 2.68 3.57 -19.31
N ALA A 408 3.36 2.78 -18.47
CA ALA A 408 4.56 3.21 -17.76
C ALA A 408 5.66 3.65 -18.74
N SER A 409 6.36 4.72 -18.39
CA SER A 409 7.54 5.17 -19.11
C SER A 409 8.75 4.39 -18.60
N PRO A 410 9.51 3.70 -19.48
CA PRO A 410 10.72 2.98 -19.05
C PRO A 410 11.71 3.90 -18.33
N LEU A 411 12.35 3.36 -17.30
CA LEU A 411 13.45 4.00 -16.58
C LEU A 411 14.76 3.21 -16.82
N SER A 412 15.90 3.77 -16.44
CA SER A 412 17.21 3.14 -16.65
C SER A 412 17.54 2.01 -15.67
N GLN A 413 16.83 1.95 -14.54
CA GLN A 413 17.00 0.92 -13.51
C GLN A 413 16.36 -0.41 -13.94
N GLY A 414 16.77 -1.49 -13.28
CA GLY A 414 16.24 -2.83 -13.56
C GLY A 414 14.78 -3.00 -13.12
N ALA A 415 14.09 -3.97 -13.72
CA ALA A 415 12.70 -4.30 -13.36
C ALA A 415 12.57 -4.75 -11.89
N ASP A 416 13.64 -5.26 -11.30
CA ASP A 416 13.74 -5.58 -9.87
C ASP A 416 13.68 -4.35 -8.94
N GLU A 417 13.94 -3.15 -9.48
CA GLU A 417 13.85 -1.89 -8.75
C GLU A 417 12.59 -1.08 -9.07
N VAL A 418 12.18 -1.06 -10.35
CA VAL A 418 11.15 -0.11 -10.83
C VAL A 418 10.05 -0.76 -11.69
N GLY A 419 10.07 -2.08 -11.84
CA GLY A 419 9.06 -2.82 -12.61
C GLY A 419 8.97 -2.36 -14.07
N ALA A 420 7.76 -2.01 -14.51
CA ALA A 420 7.51 -1.49 -15.85
C ALA A 420 8.07 -0.06 -16.08
N GLY A 421 8.53 0.62 -15.03
CA GLY A 421 9.07 1.98 -15.08
C GLY A 421 8.17 2.99 -14.36
N LEU A 422 8.29 4.26 -14.73
CA LEU A 422 7.57 5.37 -14.12
C LEU A 422 6.10 5.37 -14.54
N LEU A 423 5.19 5.38 -13.56
CA LEU A 423 3.76 5.57 -13.73
C LEU A 423 3.43 6.77 -14.65
N GLN A 424 2.49 6.60 -15.57
CA GLN A 424 1.97 7.68 -16.41
C GLN A 424 0.44 7.71 -16.39
N ALA A 425 -0.13 8.89 -16.21
CA ALA A 425 -1.56 9.15 -16.27
C ALA A 425 -2.07 9.23 -17.73
N PRO A 426 -3.34 8.87 -17.98
CA PRO A 426 -3.93 8.79 -19.31
C PRO A 426 -4.26 10.16 -19.94
#